data_AF-A0AAD3RD46-F1
#
_entry.id   AF-A0AAD3RD46-F1
#
_cell.length_a   1.000
_cell.length_b   1.000
_cell.length_c   1.000
_cell.angle_alpha   90.00
_cell.angle_beta   90.00
_cell.angle_gamma   90.00
#
_symmetry.space_group_name_H-M   'P 1'
#
loop_
_entity.id
_entity.type
_entity.pdbx_description
1 polymer ?
#
loop_
_entity_poly.entity_id
_entity_poly.type
_entity_poly.pdbx_seq_one_letter_code
_entity_poly.pdbx_strand_id
1 'polypeptide(L)'
;SLSQLNCEYKMVNESRMVVCDLGNPMVAGTELSVGLRFSVQRLDDAGPKISFELEIHSSNKDNSNSNPVSLNLSIVAKAQLDLRGVSHPSQVVLPFPRWEPKEKPVKEDDVGPQVTHIYELHNSGPSSIQEAELQVGWPSRFRDENLLYAMEIQTDGPISCRTNTSLNPLGLQISALQDTPELLGFLRNTTAPPPHRHKRAVSKAQSYSGKTLNCTNISCLRIICVVGRLDRGQSAVVKIRSRLWAHTFLQRRNDPYILNSTVSFMVTAMPYRIQPPTLPQHATSMGTLVLWGTPDVSFAVPLWVIILAILLGLLVLAMLTLAMWKCGFFDRARPPADDDVSDQEQLTSDQTGDA
;
A
#
# COMPACT_ATOMS: atom_id res chain seq x y z
N SER A 1 31.84 29.41 20.88
CA SER A 1 31.22 28.36 21.73
C SER A 1 30.18 29.03 22.60
N LEU A 2 29.03 28.38 22.87
CA LEU A 2 27.99 28.95 23.74
C LEU A 2 28.40 28.78 25.21
N SER A 3 28.26 29.85 25.99
CA SER A 3 28.50 29.84 27.44
C SER A 3 27.30 29.25 28.18
N GLN A 4 27.57 28.40 29.18
CA GLN A 4 26.54 27.90 30.08
C GLN A 4 26.38 28.90 31.23
N LEU A 5 25.21 29.54 31.29
CA LEU A 5 24.89 30.51 32.33
C LEU A 5 23.93 29.91 33.36
N ASN A 6 23.99 30.45 34.58
CA ASN A 6 22.97 30.23 35.59
C ASN A 6 21.77 31.14 35.27
N CYS A 7 20.60 30.55 35.00
CA CYS A 7 19.41 31.29 34.61
C CYS A 7 18.21 30.83 35.44
N GLU A 8 17.39 31.78 35.86
CA GLU A 8 16.17 31.55 36.63
C GLU A 8 14.96 32.18 35.94
N TYR A 9 13.83 31.47 35.98
CA TYR A 9 12.55 32.01 35.55
C TYR A 9 11.90 32.81 36.69
N LYS A 10 11.48 34.05 36.40
CA LYS A 10 10.81 34.94 37.36
C LYS A 10 9.54 35.53 36.75
N MET A 11 8.53 35.75 37.59
CA MET A 11 7.32 36.45 37.22
C MET A 11 7.23 37.73 38.06
N VAL A 12 7.33 38.89 37.41
CA VAL A 12 7.34 40.21 38.06
C VAL A 12 6.22 41.03 37.47
N ASN A 13 5.27 41.49 38.30
CA ASN A 13 4.13 42.31 37.88
C ASN A 13 3.42 41.72 36.64
N GLU A 14 3.10 40.43 36.68
CA GLU A 14 2.48 39.67 35.59
C GLU A 14 3.32 39.47 34.31
N SER A 15 4.48 40.13 34.21
CA SER A 15 5.47 39.87 33.16
C SER A 15 6.29 38.62 33.48
N ARG A 16 6.47 37.77 32.47
CA ARG A 16 7.25 36.53 32.56
C ARG A 16 8.63 36.78 32.00
N MET A 17 9.67 36.64 32.82
CA MET A 17 11.05 36.92 32.42
C MET A 17 12.00 35.78 32.80
N VAL A 18 13.11 35.68 32.08
CA VAL A 18 14.23 34.79 32.41
C VAL A 18 15.41 35.69 32.74
N VAL A 19 15.97 35.52 33.93
CA VAL A 19 17.12 36.30 34.42
C VAL A 19 18.33 35.38 34.42
N CYS A 20 19.40 35.77 33.74
CA CYS A 20 20.65 35.03 33.68
C CYS A 20 21.79 35.82 34.28
N ASP A 21 22.60 35.17 35.12
CA ASP A 21 23.78 35.78 35.71
C ASP A 21 24.91 35.86 34.67
N LEU A 22 25.35 37.09 34.33
CA LEU A 22 26.42 37.33 33.36
C LEU A 22 27.82 37.43 33.99
N GLY A 23 27.89 37.50 35.33
CA GLY A 23 29.11 37.61 36.11
C GLY A 23 29.03 38.69 37.17
N ASN A 24 29.69 38.47 38.32
CA ASN A 24 29.75 39.43 39.43
C ASN A 24 31.21 39.59 39.93
N PRO A 25 31.96 40.60 39.44
CA PRO A 25 31.60 41.54 38.37
C PRO A 25 31.82 40.95 36.96
N MET A 26 31.06 41.41 35.98
CA MET A 26 31.37 41.19 34.56
C MET A 26 32.49 42.15 34.13
N VAL A 27 33.68 41.63 33.83
CA VAL A 27 34.88 42.46 33.57
C VAL A 27 34.81 43.16 32.21
N ALA A 28 35.52 44.29 32.07
CA ALA A 28 35.54 45.06 30.83
C ALA A 28 36.09 44.24 29.66
N GLY A 29 35.49 44.40 28.47
CA GLY A 29 35.86 43.64 27.27
C GLY A 29 35.37 42.19 27.25
N THR A 30 34.57 41.75 28.22
CA THR A 30 33.97 40.42 28.21
C THR A 30 32.87 40.34 27.16
N GLU A 31 33.01 39.41 26.21
CA GLU A 31 31.96 39.06 25.25
C GLU A 31 31.42 37.66 25.54
N LEU A 32 30.10 37.56 25.74
CA LEU A 32 29.42 36.29 26.02
C LEU A 32 28.43 35.98 24.90
N SER A 33 28.50 34.76 24.39
CA SER A 33 27.46 34.20 23.51
C SER A 33 26.61 33.23 24.31
N VAL A 34 25.30 33.51 24.40
CA VAL A 34 24.34 32.76 25.22
C VAL A 34 23.26 32.18 24.33
N GLY A 35 22.88 30.93 24.59
CA GLY A 35 21.81 30.24 23.87
C GLY A 35 20.66 29.95 24.81
N LEU A 36 19.52 30.61 24.61
CA LEU A 36 18.31 30.36 25.39
C LEU A 36 17.32 29.55 24.56
N ARG A 37 16.91 28.38 25.09
CA ARG A 37 15.95 27.50 24.42
C ARG A 37 14.57 27.66 25.06
N PHE A 38 13.60 28.07 24.25
CA PHE A 38 12.20 28.20 24.66
C PHE A 38 11.34 27.12 24.01
N SER A 39 10.27 26.73 24.71
CA SER A 39 9.16 25.98 24.14
C SER A 39 7.89 26.78 24.36
N VAL A 40 7.31 27.28 23.27
CA VAL A 40 6.06 28.02 23.31
C VAL A 40 4.91 27.05 23.02
N GLN A 41 3.90 27.05 23.88
CA GLN A 41 2.74 26.17 23.79
C GLN A 41 1.46 27.01 23.65
N ARG A 42 0.40 26.41 23.10
CA ARG A 42 -0.95 27.01 22.95
C ARG A 42 -0.94 28.32 22.16
N LEU A 43 -0.60 28.21 20.88
CA LEU A 43 -0.58 29.34 19.94
C LEU A 43 -1.90 29.52 19.18
N ASP A 44 -2.96 28.82 19.58
CA ASP A 44 -4.24 28.78 18.85
C ASP A 44 -4.88 30.18 18.74
N ASP A 45 -4.79 30.97 19.83
CA ASP A 45 -5.27 32.35 19.91
C ASP A 45 -4.18 33.41 19.79
N ALA A 46 -2.93 33.00 19.54
CA ALA A 46 -1.82 33.93 19.49
C ALA A 46 -1.94 34.86 18.27
N GLY A 47 -1.52 36.12 18.45
CA GLY A 47 -1.38 37.07 17.35
C GLY A 47 -0.32 36.63 16.33
N PRO A 48 -0.15 37.34 15.21
CA PRO A 48 0.77 36.95 14.13
C PRO A 48 2.25 36.92 14.53
N LYS A 49 2.60 37.49 15.68
CA LYS A 49 3.98 37.65 16.14
C LYS A 49 4.09 37.43 17.65
N ILE A 50 5.24 36.91 18.07
CA ILE A 50 5.70 36.87 19.45
C ILE A 50 6.92 37.77 19.54
N SER A 51 6.94 38.69 20.50
CA SER A 51 8.08 39.55 20.77
C SER A 51 8.80 39.10 22.05
N PHE A 52 10.13 39.01 21.98
CA PHE A 52 11.01 38.85 23.14
C PHE A 52 11.78 40.15 23.32
N GLU A 53 11.77 40.70 24.53
CA GLU A 53 12.58 41.87 24.88
C GLU A 53 13.77 41.41 25.71
N LEU A 54 14.95 41.89 25.35
CA LEU A 54 16.21 41.57 25.99
C LEU A 54 16.88 42.86 26.46
N GLU A 55 17.34 42.86 27.70
CA GLU A 55 18.05 43.99 28.30
C GLU A 55 19.03 43.46 29.35
N ILE A 56 20.20 44.08 29.45
CA ILE A 56 21.22 43.76 30.45
C ILE A 56 21.13 44.80 31.55
N HIS A 57 21.11 44.34 32.80
CA HIS A 57 21.06 45.18 33.99
C HIS A 57 22.29 44.91 34.86
N SER A 58 22.83 45.98 35.45
CA SER A 58 23.93 45.95 36.42
C SER A 58 23.58 46.82 37.64
N SER A 59 24.27 46.61 38.76
CA SER A 59 24.08 47.39 39.98
C SER A 59 24.90 48.69 40.02
N ASN A 60 25.51 49.09 38.89
CA ASN A 60 26.32 50.31 38.81
C ASN A 60 25.46 51.57 38.93
N LYS A 61 26.00 52.65 39.48
CA LYS A 61 25.28 53.94 39.59
C LYS A 61 25.15 54.65 38.24
N ASP A 62 26.17 54.52 37.40
CA ASP A 62 26.24 55.14 36.07
C ASP A 62 26.12 54.06 34.99
N ASN A 63 25.29 54.31 33.97
CA ASN A 63 25.04 53.39 32.84
C ASN A 63 24.72 51.96 33.28
N SER A 64 23.77 51.82 34.21
CA SER A 64 23.41 50.53 34.81
C SER A 64 22.79 49.55 33.83
N ASN A 65 22.13 50.04 32.78
CA ASN A 65 21.31 49.24 31.86
C ASN A 65 21.79 49.39 30.42
N SER A 66 21.66 48.31 29.64
CA SER A 66 21.84 48.37 28.19
C SER A 66 20.60 48.96 27.51
N ASN A 67 20.72 49.25 26.21
CA ASN A 67 19.52 49.48 25.41
C ASN A 67 18.68 48.20 25.32
N PRO A 68 17.34 48.29 25.35
CA PRO A 68 16.48 47.15 25.11
C PRO A 68 16.55 46.73 23.63
N VAL A 69 16.46 45.42 23.39
CA VAL A 69 16.44 44.82 22.05
C VAL A 69 15.22 43.92 21.93
N SER A 70 14.37 44.20 20.94
CA SER A 70 13.16 43.41 20.67
C SER A 70 13.40 42.43 19.52
N LEU A 71 13.23 41.14 19.79
CA LEU A 71 13.25 40.06 18.81
C LEU A 71 11.82 39.65 18.48
N ASN A 72 11.41 39.86 17.23
CA ASN A 72 10.06 39.53 16.75
C ASN A 72 10.06 38.23 15.94
N LEU A 73 9.35 37.22 16.42
CA LEU A 73 9.14 35.94 15.74
C LEU A 73 7.77 35.92 15.09
N SER A 74 7.68 35.51 13.82
CA SER A 74 6.40 35.31 13.15
C SER A 74 5.81 33.92 13.48
N ILE A 75 4.51 33.87 13.69
CA ILE A 75 3.76 32.62 13.87
C ILE A 75 3.08 32.27 12.55
N VAL A 76 3.20 31.02 12.12
CA VAL A 76 2.58 30.51 10.91
C VAL A 76 1.89 29.18 11.20
N ALA A 77 0.63 29.05 10.80
CA ALA A 77 -0.07 27.77 10.80
C ALA A 77 0.45 26.90 9.64
N LYS A 78 0.83 25.66 9.92
CA LYS A 78 1.35 24.72 8.91
C LYS A 78 0.67 23.36 9.07
N ALA A 79 -0.31 23.09 8.22
CA ALA A 79 -0.85 21.74 8.05
C ALA A 79 -0.08 20.99 6.96
N GLN A 80 0.18 19.72 7.21
CA GLN A 80 0.74 18.79 6.23
C GLN A 80 -0.12 17.54 6.27
N LEU A 81 -0.74 17.24 5.14
CA LEU A 81 -1.68 16.12 5.00
C LEU A 81 -1.11 15.11 4.01
N ASP A 82 -1.18 13.85 4.41
CA ASP A 82 -0.80 12.72 3.59
C ASP A 82 -2.06 12.00 3.10
N LEU A 83 -2.23 11.95 1.78
CA LEU A 83 -3.30 11.17 1.14
C LEU A 83 -2.74 9.81 0.73
N ARG A 84 -3.28 8.76 1.33
CA ARG A 84 -2.92 7.37 1.05
C ARG A 84 -4.11 6.63 0.47
N GLY A 85 -3.84 5.60 -0.31
CA GLY A 85 -4.90 4.72 -0.78
C GLY A 85 -4.37 3.35 -1.18
N VAL A 86 -5.28 2.40 -1.25
CA VAL A 86 -5.00 1.01 -1.65
C VAL A 86 -6.23 0.41 -2.32
N SER A 87 -5.99 -0.49 -3.28
CA SER A 87 -7.02 -1.39 -3.79
C SER A 87 -6.81 -2.79 -3.24
N HIS A 88 -7.89 -3.41 -2.76
CA HIS A 88 -7.93 -4.78 -2.28
C HIS A 88 -9.02 -5.58 -3.01
N PRO A 89 -8.67 -6.60 -3.80
CA PRO A 89 -7.31 -6.98 -4.16
C PRO A 89 -6.67 -5.97 -5.12
N SER A 90 -5.34 -5.85 -5.10
CA SER A 90 -4.60 -4.97 -6.04
C SER A 90 -4.63 -5.46 -7.48
N GLN A 91 -4.91 -6.76 -7.67
CA GLN A 91 -5.06 -7.38 -8.97
C GLN A 91 -6.17 -8.43 -8.96
N VAL A 92 -6.84 -8.59 -10.10
CA VAL A 92 -7.88 -9.59 -10.36
C VAL A 92 -7.49 -10.39 -11.60
N VAL A 93 -7.54 -11.71 -11.52
CA VAL A 93 -7.19 -12.61 -12.63
C VAL A 93 -8.47 -13.27 -13.16
N LEU A 94 -8.73 -13.12 -14.46
CA LEU A 94 -9.88 -13.70 -15.18
C LEU A 94 -9.42 -14.80 -16.15
N PRO A 95 -10.24 -15.82 -16.47
CA PRO A 95 -11.58 -16.08 -15.97
C PRO A 95 -11.56 -16.81 -14.61
N PHE A 96 -12.67 -16.77 -13.87
CA PHE A 96 -12.79 -17.54 -12.63
C PHE A 96 -13.27 -18.98 -12.91
N PRO A 97 -12.73 -20.01 -12.24
CA PRO A 97 -13.23 -21.36 -12.37
C PRO A 97 -14.70 -21.45 -11.94
N ARG A 98 -15.56 -22.06 -12.77
CA ARG A 98 -16.98 -22.32 -12.47
C ARG A 98 -17.84 -21.06 -12.24
N TRP A 99 -17.44 -19.91 -12.78
CA TRP A 99 -18.24 -18.69 -12.78
C TRP A 99 -18.65 -18.32 -14.20
N GLU A 100 -19.93 -18.03 -14.40
CA GLU A 100 -20.48 -17.61 -15.69
C GLU A 100 -21.28 -16.32 -15.51
N PRO A 101 -21.19 -15.38 -16.47
CA PRO A 101 -21.99 -14.16 -16.44
C PRO A 101 -23.49 -14.47 -16.49
N LYS A 102 -24.27 -13.85 -15.60
CA LYS A 102 -25.74 -13.89 -15.66
C LYS A 102 -26.28 -12.68 -16.40
N GLU A 103 -27.27 -12.88 -17.27
CA GLU A 103 -27.91 -11.78 -18.01
C GLU A 103 -28.61 -10.77 -17.09
N LYS A 104 -29.23 -11.26 -16.01
CA LYS A 104 -29.91 -10.45 -15.00
C LYS A 104 -29.32 -10.77 -13.62
N PRO A 105 -28.23 -10.09 -13.20
CA PRO A 105 -27.65 -10.29 -11.89
C PRO A 105 -28.63 -9.81 -10.81
N VAL A 106 -28.79 -10.60 -9.74
CA VAL A 106 -29.62 -10.24 -8.57
C VAL A 106 -28.74 -10.04 -7.34
N LYS A 107 -27.67 -10.84 -7.21
CA LYS A 107 -26.69 -10.74 -6.13
C LYS A 107 -25.41 -10.08 -6.62
N GLU A 108 -24.68 -9.48 -5.71
CA GLU A 108 -23.37 -8.89 -6.04
C GLU A 108 -22.35 -9.91 -6.58
N ASP A 109 -22.43 -11.17 -6.15
CA ASP A 109 -21.56 -12.26 -6.63
C ASP A 109 -21.87 -12.70 -8.07
N ASP A 110 -23.07 -12.38 -8.57
CA ASP A 110 -23.45 -12.64 -9.97
C ASP A 110 -22.74 -11.69 -10.95
N VAL A 111 -22.16 -10.59 -10.47
CA VAL A 111 -21.49 -9.57 -11.28
C VAL A 111 -20.00 -9.85 -11.44
N GLY A 112 -19.36 -10.29 -10.36
CA GLY A 112 -17.93 -10.57 -10.32
C GLY A 112 -17.33 -10.41 -8.93
N PRO A 113 -15.99 -10.38 -8.82
CA PRO A 113 -15.31 -10.33 -7.52
C PRO A 113 -15.45 -8.96 -6.88
N GLN A 114 -15.40 -8.95 -5.55
CA GLN A 114 -15.33 -7.72 -4.78
C GLN A 114 -13.98 -7.04 -4.98
N VAL A 115 -14.03 -5.73 -5.23
CA VAL A 115 -12.87 -4.83 -5.24
C VAL A 115 -13.17 -3.70 -4.28
N THR A 116 -12.29 -3.49 -3.32
CA THR A 116 -12.47 -2.47 -2.29
C THR A 116 -11.34 -1.47 -2.39
N HIS A 117 -11.66 -0.19 -2.58
CA HIS A 117 -10.67 0.87 -2.50
C HIS A 117 -10.80 1.56 -1.14
N ILE A 118 -9.68 1.73 -0.45
CA ILE A 118 -9.60 2.44 0.83
C ILE A 118 -8.74 3.67 0.61
N TYR A 119 -9.22 4.83 1.04
CA TYR A 119 -8.48 6.09 1.02
C TYR A 119 -8.40 6.66 2.43
N GLU A 120 -7.21 7.05 2.85
CA GLU A 120 -6.94 7.65 4.15
C GLU A 120 -6.36 9.05 3.93
N LEU A 121 -6.96 10.06 4.55
CA LEU A 121 -6.40 11.40 4.67
C LEU A 121 -5.89 11.58 6.10
N HIS A 122 -4.56 11.69 6.25
CA HIS A 122 -3.88 11.73 7.54
C HIS A 122 -3.19 13.08 7.77
N ASN A 123 -3.39 13.71 8.93
CA ASN A 123 -2.68 14.95 9.28
C ASN A 123 -1.34 14.64 9.97
N SER A 124 -0.25 14.64 9.21
CA SER A 124 1.12 14.49 9.72
C SER A 124 1.75 15.81 10.17
N GLY A 125 1.11 16.94 9.87
CA GLY A 125 1.58 18.29 10.21
C GLY A 125 1.41 18.66 11.68
N PRO A 126 2.07 19.75 12.12
CA PRO A 126 1.96 20.24 13.48
C PRO A 126 0.61 20.91 13.77
N SER A 127 0.01 21.58 12.78
CA SER A 127 -1.24 22.32 12.92
C SER A 127 -2.46 21.49 12.51
N SER A 128 -3.57 21.68 13.20
CA SER A 128 -4.87 21.07 12.89
C SER A 128 -5.53 21.73 11.68
N ILE A 129 -6.34 20.98 10.94
CA ILE A 129 -7.28 21.54 9.96
C ILE A 129 -8.69 21.55 10.54
N GLN A 130 -9.52 22.49 10.09
CA GLN A 130 -10.93 22.55 10.51
C GLN A 130 -11.83 21.82 9.51
N GLU A 131 -11.56 21.98 8.22
CA GLU A 131 -12.34 21.36 7.15
C GLU A 131 -11.48 21.13 5.91
N ALA A 132 -11.74 20.01 5.22
CA ALA A 132 -11.19 19.70 3.91
C ALA A 132 -12.22 18.99 3.03
N GLU A 133 -12.08 19.13 1.72
CA GLU A 133 -12.87 18.41 0.74
C GLU A 133 -12.02 17.31 0.10
N LEU A 134 -12.53 16.08 0.10
CA LEU A 134 -11.92 14.92 -0.55
C LEU A 134 -12.82 14.49 -1.72
N GLN A 135 -12.29 14.44 -2.93
CA GLN A 135 -13.01 14.03 -4.13
C GLN A 135 -12.43 12.72 -4.67
N VAL A 136 -13.29 11.73 -4.89
CA VAL A 136 -12.94 10.46 -5.55
C VAL A 136 -13.66 10.36 -6.88
N GLY A 137 -12.88 10.25 -7.95
CA GLY A 137 -13.32 9.88 -9.29
C GLY A 137 -13.30 8.37 -9.45
N TRP A 138 -14.48 7.77 -9.51
CA TRP A 138 -14.65 6.31 -9.53
C TRP A 138 -14.88 5.78 -10.96
N PRO A 139 -14.03 4.87 -11.48
CA PRO A 139 -14.08 4.41 -12.87
C PRO A 139 -15.26 3.47 -13.12
N SER A 140 -16.42 4.05 -13.41
CA SER A 140 -17.71 3.34 -13.39
C SER A 140 -18.09 2.70 -14.72
N ARG A 141 -17.98 3.43 -15.85
CA ARG A 141 -18.48 2.97 -17.15
C ARG A 141 -17.60 3.44 -18.31
N PHE A 142 -17.48 2.61 -19.34
CA PHE A 142 -16.80 2.94 -20.59
C PHE A 142 -17.63 2.48 -21.78
N ARG A 143 -18.05 3.41 -22.65
CA ARG A 143 -18.89 3.12 -23.83
C ARG A 143 -20.13 2.29 -23.45
N ASP A 144 -20.85 2.73 -22.43
CA ASP A 144 -22.05 2.10 -21.83
C ASP A 144 -21.87 0.76 -21.10
N GLU A 145 -20.68 0.15 -21.18
CA GLU A 145 -20.32 -1.02 -20.39
C GLU A 145 -19.89 -0.64 -18.98
N ASN A 146 -20.26 -1.46 -17.99
CA ASN A 146 -19.84 -1.26 -16.60
C ASN A 146 -18.41 -1.76 -16.38
N LEU A 147 -17.66 -1.08 -15.51
CA LEU A 147 -16.30 -1.46 -15.10
C LEU A 147 -16.29 -1.80 -13.61
N LEU A 148 -16.03 -0.83 -12.73
CA LEU A 148 -16.19 -0.99 -11.28
C LEU A 148 -17.57 -0.51 -10.84
N TYR A 149 -18.42 -1.44 -10.45
CA TYR A 149 -19.77 -1.16 -9.97
C TYR A 149 -19.74 -0.86 -8.47
N ALA A 150 -19.94 0.42 -8.11
CA ALA A 150 -19.93 0.86 -6.71
C ALA A 150 -21.20 0.38 -5.96
N MET A 151 -20.99 -0.36 -4.87
CA MET A 151 -22.05 -0.95 -4.05
C MET A 151 -22.41 -0.04 -2.87
N GLU A 152 -21.43 0.26 -2.03
CA GLU A 152 -21.61 1.04 -0.80
C GLU A 152 -20.33 1.81 -0.45
N ILE A 153 -20.49 2.83 0.40
CA ILE A 153 -19.41 3.62 0.96
C ILE A 153 -19.47 3.48 2.48
N GLN A 154 -18.34 3.12 3.07
CA GLN A 154 -18.14 3.06 4.51
C GLN A 154 -17.13 4.14 4.91
N THR A 155 -17.38 4.86 5.99
CA THR A 155 -16.54 5.97 6.47
C THR A 155 -16.07 5.71 7.89
N ASP A 156 -14.84 6.11 8.20
CA ASP A 156 -14.28 6.08 9.56
C ASP A 156 -13.59 7.42 9.86
N GLY A 157 -13.80 7.94 11.07
CA GLY A 157 -13.40 9.29 11.47
C GLY A 157 -14.39 10.39 11.06
N PRO A 158 -13.99 11.68 11.15
CA PRO A 158 -14.86 12.83 10.94
C PRO A 158 -15.06 13.13 9.45
N ILE A 159 -15.69 12.22 8.71
CA ILE A 159 -15.89 12.36 7.26
C ILE A 159 -17.31 11.94 6.85
N SER A 160 -17.91 12.71 5.95
CA SER A 160 -19.24 12.42 5.38
C SER A 160 -19.19 12.54 3.87
N CYS A 161 -19.59 11.47 3.17
CA CYS A 161 -19.53 11.38 1.71
C CYS A 161 -20.91 11.49 1.07
N ARG A 162 -20.96 12.12 -0.11
CA ARG A 162 -22.12 12.19 -1.00
C ARG A 162 -21.69 11.82 -2.43
N THR A 163 -22.63 11.31 -3.21
CA THR A 163 -22.38 10.94 -4.61
C THR A 163 -23.28 11.74 -5.54
N ASN A 164 -22.83 11.98 -6.77
CA ASN A 164 -23.66 12.66 -7.78
C ASN A 164 -24.78 11.77 -8.32
N THR A 165 -24.55 10.46 -8.37
CA THR A 165 -25.52 9.44 -8.81
C THR A 165 -25.76 8.44 -7.68
N SER A 166 -26.91 7.77 -7.67
CA SER A 166 -27.20 6.69 -6.72
C SER A 166 -26.15 5.58 -6.78
N LEU A 167 -25.64 5.16 -5.62
CA LEU A 167 -24.90 3.92 -5.46
C LEU A 167 -25.83 2.72 -5.72
N ASN A 168 -25.27 1.63 -6.22
CA ASN A 168 -26.03 0.40 -6.53
C ASN A 168 -27.35 0.63 -7.30
N PRO A 169 -27.36 1.27 -8.48
CA PRO A 169 -28.58 1.59 -9.23
C PRO A 169 -29.41 0.36 -9.65
N LEU A 170 -28.80 -0.83 -9.73
CA LEU A 170 -29.47 -2.09 -10.04
C LEU A 170 -30.10 -2.78 -8.82
N GLY A 171 -29.93 -2.22 -7.61
CA GLY A 171 -30.51 -2.78 -6.38
C GLY A 171 -30.01 -4.20 -6.07
N LEU A 172 -28.76 -4.51 -6.39
CA LEU A 172 -28.18 -5.83 -6.14
C LEU A 172 -28.14 -6.12 -4.65
N GLN A 173 -28.49 -7.36 -4.28
CA GLN A 173 -28.43 -7.81 -2.89
C GLN A 173 -26.97 -7.91 -2.44
N ILE A 174 -26.68 -7.24 -1.31
CA ILE A 174 -25.36 -7.29 -0.66
C ILE A 174 -25.26 -8.63 0.06
N SER A 175 -24.28 -9.45 -0.29
CA SER A 175 -24.00 -10.70 0.41
C SER A 175 -23.33 -10.35 1.74
N ALA A 176 -23.97 -10.69 2.87
CA ALA A 176 -23.38 -10.53 4.19
C ALA A 176 -22.35 -11.65 4.44
N LEU A 177 -21.06 -11.39 4.18
CA LEU A 177 -19.95 -12.16 4.74
C LEU A 177 -18.62 -11.38 4.74
N GLN A 178 -17.81 -11.74 5.73
CA GLN A 178 -16.72 -11.03 6.39
C GLN A 178 -15.68 -10.37 5.49
N ASP A 179 -15.19 -9.20 5.92
CA ASP A 179 -13.90 -8.65 5.50
C ASP A 179 -12.87 -9.80 5.49
N THR A 180 -12.17 -9.98 4.36
CA THR A 180 -11.19 -11.08 4.27
C THR A 180 -10.15 -10.94 5.37
N PRO A 181 -9.59 -12.03 5.91
CA PRO A 181 -8.56 -11.97 6.95
C PRO A 181 -7.35 -11.10 6.56
N GLU A 182 -7.07 -10.95 5.26
CA GLU A 182 -6.07 -10.05 4.69
C GLU A 182 -6.44 -8.56 4.87
N LEU A 183 -7.70 -8.20 4.63
CA LEU A 183 -8.21 -6.84 4.83
C LEU A 183 -8.23 -6.46 6.31
N LEU A 184 -8.66 -7.40 7.17
CA LEU A 184 -8.61 -7.22 8.62
C LEU A 184 -7.17 -7.08 9.14
N GLY A 185 -6.22 -7.83 8.56
CA GLY A 185 -4.80 -7.69 8.89
C GLY A 185 -4.20 -6.33 8.52
N PHE A 186 -4.64 -5.73 7.40
CA PHE A 186 -4.27 -4.37 7.02
C PHE A 186 -4.83 -3.34 8.01
N LEU A 187 -6.12 -3.43 8.35
CA LEU A 187 -6.79 -2.50 9.27
C LEU A 187 -6.24 -2.55 10.70
N ARG A 188 -5.68 -3.68 11.14
CA ARG A 188 -5.13 -3.85 12.51
C ARG A 188 -3.69 -3.35 12.68
N ASN A 189 -2.95 -3.14 11.58
CA ASN A 189 -1.55 -2.76 11.59
C ASN A 189 -1.29 -1.25 11.68
N THR A 190 -2.33 -0.42 11.81
CA THR A 190 -2.22 1.04 11.97
C THR A 190 -1.75 1.48 13.36
N THR A 191 -1.65 0.58 14.35
CA THR A 191 -1.28 0.91 15.75
C THR A 191 0.04 0.31 16.27
N ALA A 192 0.83 -0.41 15.46
CA ALA A 192 2.08 -1.02 15.94
C ALA A 192 3.28 -0.70 15.03
N PRO A 193 4.48 -0.43 15.59
CA PRO A 193 5.70 -0.31 14.79
C PRO A 193 5.99 -1.64 14.07
N PRO A 194 6.42 -1.64 12.80
CA PRO A 194 6.60 -2.86 12.05
C PRO A 194 7.75 -3.70 12.64
N PRO A 195 7.57 -5.01 12.87
CA PRO A 195 8.70 -5.88 13.15
C PRO A 195 9.60 -5.92 11.90
N HIS A 196 10.90 -5.69 12.10
CA HIS A 196 11.94 -5.86 11.07
C HIS A 196 11.97 -7.29 10.57
N ARG A 197 11.07 -7.62 9.64
CA ARG A 197 11.12 -8.86 8.88
C ARG A 197 11.64 -8.48 7.50
N HIS A 198 12.89 -8.84 7.23
CA HIS A 198 13.46 -8.81 5.89
C HIS A 198 12.59 -9.68 4.97
N LYS A 199 11.61 -9.05 4.31
CA LYS A 199 10.94 -9.65 3.16
C LYS A 199 11.99 -9.74 2.06
N ARG A 200 12.27 -10.96 1.58
CA ARG A 200 12.95 -11.14 0.30
C ARG A 200 12.18 -10.30 -0.72
N ALA A 201 12.88 -9.43 -1.44
CA ALA A 201 12.31 -8.68 -2.53
C ALA A 201 11.75 -9.68 -3.54
N VAL A 202 10.42 -9.84 -3.55
CA VAL A 202 9.73 -10.49 -4.65
C VAL A 202 9.96 -9.59 -5.84
N SER A 203 10.51 -10.19 -6.89
CA SER A 203 10.80 -9.63 -8.20
C SER A 203 9.89 -8.47 -8.57
N LYS A 204 10.51 -7.37 -9.02
CA LYS A 204 9.90 -6.23 -9.75
C LYS A 204 8.55 -6.62 -10.34
N ALA A 205 7.49 -5.92 -9.92
CA ALA A 205 6.18 -5.98 -10.56
C ALA A 205 6.40 -5.95 -12.07
N GLN A 206 6.03 -7.04 -12.76
CA GLN A 206 6.06 -7.09 -14.21
C GLN A 206 5.29 -5.86 -14.71
N SER A 207 5.97 -5.00 -15.47
CA SER A 207 5.36 -3.82 -16.08
C SER A 207 4.43 -4.30 -17.19
N TYR A 208 3.23 -4.73 -16.83
CA TYR A 208 2.18 -5.02 -17.79
C TYR A 208 1.85 -3.72 -18.54
N SER A 209 2.07 -3.68 -19.85
CA SER A 209 1.62 -2.61 -20.73
C SER A 209 0.10 -2.72 -20.92
N GLY A 210 -0.65 -2.49 -19.85
CA GLY A 210 -2.11 -2.55 -19.83
C GLY A 210 -2.75 -1.23 -20.25
N LYS A 211 -3.93 -1.31 -20.87
CA LYS A 211 -4.72 -0.14 -21.19
C LYS A 211 -5.26 0.49 -19.91
N THR A 212 -4.86 1.73 -19.65
CA THR A 212 -5.28 2.47 -18.45
C THR A 212 -6.62 3.15 -18.69
N LEU A 213 -7.61 2.84 -17.85
CA LEU A 213 -8.93 3.46 -17.83
C LEU A 213 -9.02 4.33 -16.56
N ASN A 214 -9.24 5.63 -16.73
CA ASN A 214 -9.26 6.62 -15.67
C ASN A 214 -10.33 7.70 -15.94
N CYS A 215 -10.60 8.58 -14.99
CA CYS A 215 -11.67 9.58 -15.15
C CYS A 215 -11.43 10.66 -16.22
N THR A 216 -10.34 10.60 -16.98
CA THR A 216 -10.12 11.47 -18.15
C THR A 216 -10.62 10.84 -19.45
N ASN A 217 -10.66 9.51 -19.54
CA ASN A 217 -11.03 8.79 -20.77
C ASN A 217 -12.32 7.96 -20.66
N ILE A 218 -12.90 7.84 -19.46
CA ILE A 218 -14.14 7.08 -19.22
C ILE A 218 -15.15 7.89 -18.38
N SER A 219 -16.37 7.35 -18.23
CA SER A 219 -17.40 7.95 -17.37
C SER A 219 -17.19 7.55 -15.91
N CYS A 220 -17.03 8.54 -15.05
CA CYS A 220 -16.80 8.34 -13.62
C CYS A 220 -17.99 8.76 -12.76
N LEU A 221 -18.24 7.94 -11.73
CA LEU A 221 -19.05 8.34 -10.59
C LEU A 221 -18.21 9.29 -9.72
N ARG A 222 -18.77 10.44 -9.34
CA ARG A 222 -18.08 11.42 -8.49
C ARG A 222 -18.57 11.28 -7.06
N ILE A 223 -17.63 11.03 -6.17
CA ILE A 223 -17.86 10.90 -4.73
C ILE A 223 -17.16 12.07 -4.06
N ILE A 224 -17.93 12.91 -3.37
CA ILE A 224 -17.44 14.12 -2.70
C ILE A 224 -17.62 13.89 -1.20
N CYS A 225 -16.54 13.98 -0.46
CA CYS A 225 -16.52 13.81 0.99
C CYS A 225 -16.08 15.09 1.67
N VAL A 226 -16.84 15.51 2.67
CA VAL A 226 -16.47 16.61 3.55
C VAL A 226 -15.79 16.01 4.77
N VAL A 227 -14.54 16.39 4.99
CA VAL A 227 -13.73 16.00 6.14
C VAL A 227 -13.77 17.14 7.15
N GLY A 228 -14.14 16.84 8.39
CA GLY A 228 -14.16 17.78 9.49
C GLY A 228 -12.77 18.02 10.10
N ARG A 229 -12.76 18.41 11.38
CA ARG A 229 -11.54 18.76 12.09
C ARG A 229 -10.62 17.55 12.23
N LEU A 230 -9.38 17.69 11.75
CA LEU A 230 -8.31 16.71 11.93
C LEU A 230 -7.16 17.34 12.70
N ASP A 231 -6.97 16.90 13.94
CA ASP A 231 -5.81 17.23 14.75
C ASP A 231 -4.57 16.47 14.30
N ARG A 232 -3.39 16.88 14.81
CA ARG A 232 -2.12 16.21 14.54
C ARG A 232 -2.21 14.71 14.85
N GLY A 233 -1.88 13.88 13.87
CA GLY A 233 -1.87 12.43 13.97
C GLY A 233 -3.23 11.76 13.78
N GLN A 234 -4.30 12.52 13.53
CA GLN A 234 -5.62 11.96 13.21
C GLN A 234 -5.77 11.71 11.71
N SER A 235 -6.66 10.77 11.39
CA SER A 235 -7.01 10.40 10.02
C SER A 235 -8.51 10.37 9.81
N ALA A 236 -8.93 10.56 8.57
CA ALA A 236 -10.27 10.21 8.09
C ALA A 236 -10.14 9.20 6.95
N VAL A 237 -10.99 8.18 6.94
CA VAL A 237 -10.92 7.06 6.00
C VAL A 237 -12.25 6.89 5.27
N VAL A 238 -12.17 6.67 3.96
CA VAL A 238 -13.31 6.27 3.13
C VAL A 238 -13.00 4.95 2.42
N LYS A 239 -13.89 3.97 2.59
CA LYS A 239 -13.83 2.63 2.00
C LYS A 239 -14.98 2.48 1.02
N ILE A 240 -14.64 2.26 -0.25
CA ILE A 240 -15.61 2.06 -1.33
C ILE A 240 -15.64 0.58 -1.66
N ARG A 241 -16.75 -0.10 -1.32
CA ARG A 241 -17.00 -1.49 -1.72
C ARG A 241 -17.58 -1.49 -3.12
N SER A 242 -16.99 -2.28 -4.01
CA SER A 242 -17.43 -2.39 -5.40
C SER A 242 -17.32 -3.82 -5.91
N ARG A 243 -17.92 -4.06 -7.08
CA ARG A 243 -17.79 -5.31 -7.83
C ARG A 243 -17.16 -5.02 -9.19
N LEU A 244 -16.14 -5.79 -9.56
CA LEU A 244 -15.62 -5.77 -10.92
C LEU A 244 -16.66 -6.42 -11.84
N TRP A 245 -17.11 -5.70 -12.86
CA TRP A 245 -18.06 -6.21 -13.84
C TRP A 245 -17.38 -7.20 -14.79
N ALA A 246 -17.27 -8.46 -14.36
CA ALA A 246 -16.45 -9.46 -15.04
C ALA A 246 -16.89 -9.71 -16.49
N HIS A 247 -18.19 -9.61 -16.78
CA HIS A 247 -18.73 -9.75 -18.14
C HIS A 247 -18.03 -8.84 -19.16
N THR A 248 -17.73 -7.59 -18.80
CA THR A 248 -17.10 -6.60 -19.69
C THR A 248 -15.69 -7.03 -20.10
N PHE A 249 -14.92 -7.57 -19.15
CA PHE A 249 -13.53 -7.96 -19.38
C PHE A 249 -13.41 -9.35 -20.00
N LEU A 250 -14.41 -10.22 -19.79
CA LEU A 250 -14.47 -11.54 -20.43
C LEU A 250 -14.63 -11.48 -21.95
N GLN A 251 -15.28 -10.44 -22.47
CA GLN A 251 -15.40 -10.21 -23.91
C GLN A 251 -14.08 -9.73 -24.55
N ARG A 252 -13.14 -9.20 -23.75
CA ARG A 252 -11.89 -8.59 -24.20
C ARG A 252 -10.69 -9.44 -23.79
N ARG A 253 -10.60 -10.61 -24.40
CA ARG A 253 -9.64 -11.66 -24.03
C ARG A 253 -8.19 -11.21 -24.23
N ASN A 254 -7.34 -11.54 -23.26
CA ASN A 254 -5.88 -11.35 -23.27
C ASN A 254 -5.35 -9.90 -23.21
N ASP A 255 -6.21 -8.89 -23.05
CA ASP A 255 -5.78 -7.51 -22.85
C ASP A 255 -5.74 -7.18 -21.34
N PRO A 256 -4.59 -6.81 -20.76
CA PRO A 256 -4.53 -6.33 -19.39
C PRO A 256 -5.12 -4.91 -19.29
N TYR A 257 -5.95 -4.67 -18.27
CA TYR A 257 -6.56 -3.38 -18.00
C TYR A 257 -6.16 -2.84 -16.63
N ILE A 258 -5.93 -1.54 -16.54
CA ILE A 258 -5.66 -0.87 -15.27
C ILE A 258 -6.82 0.09 -15.00
N LEU A 259 -7.61 -0.19 -13.96
CA LEU A 259 -8.74 0.64 -13.55
C LEU A 259 -8.27 1.63 -12.49
N ASN A 260 -7.98 2.86 -12.91
CA ASN A 260 -7.47 3.91 -12.05
C ASN A 260 -8.61 4.79 -11.52
N SER A 261 -8.81 4.70 -10.22
CA SER A 261 -9.58 5.69 -9.46
C SER A 261 -8.69 6.89 -9.13
N THR A 262 -9.20 8.10 -9.32
CA THR A 262 -8.48 9.33 -8.96
C THR A 262 -9.00 9.81 -7.63
N VAL A 263 -8.12 10.26 -6.74
CA VAL A 263 -8.49 10.87 -5.47
C VAL A 263 -7.71 12.15 -5.27
N SER A 264 -8.39 13.21 -4.85
CA SER A 264 -7.77 14.48 -4.52
C SER A 264 -8.36 15.05 -3.25
N PHE A 265 -7.56 15.82 -2.51
CA PHE A 265 -8.05 16.61 -1.39
C PHE A 265 -7.64 18.06 -1.53
N MET A 266 -8.43 18.93 -0.92
CA MET A 266 -8.14 20.35 -0.75
C MET A 266 -8.61 20.79 0.63
N VAL A 267 -7.72 21.38 1.42
CA VAL A 267 -8.13 22.00 2.71
C VAL A 267 -8.88 23.28 2.42
N THR A 268 -10.03 23.46 3.06
CA THR A 268 -10.90 24.63 2.91
C THR A 268 -10.74 25.60 4.07
N ALA A 269 -10.49 25.10 5.29
CA ALA A 269 -10.36 25.93 6.48
C ALA A 269 -9.39 25.37 7.53
N MET A 270 -8.72 26.28 8.24
CA MET A 270 -7.94 26.00 9.46
C MET A 270 -8.51 26.79 10.64
N PRO A 271 -8.45 26.26 11.88
CA PRO A 271 -9.09 26.88 13.05
C PRO A 271 -8.35 28.10 13.61
N TYR A 272 -7.24 28.51 12.98
CA TYR A 272 -6.36 29.58 13.46
C TYR A 272 -6.74 30.93 12.85
N ARG A 273 -6.58 32.01 13.61
CA ARG A 273 -6.73 33.38 13.08
C ARG A 273 -5.71 33.69 11.99
N ILE A 274 -4.51 33.13 12.10
CA ILE A 274 -3.44 33.26 11.12
C ILE A 274 -3.60 32.14 10.11
N GLN A 275 -4.07 32.48 8.92
CA GLN A 275 -4.17 31.53 7.82
C GLN A 275 -2.83 31.43 7.07
N PRO A 276 -2.44 30.24 6.60
CA PRO A 276 -1.29 30.11 5.71
C PRO A 276 -1.57 30.79 4.36
N PRO A 277 -0.53 31.18 3.62
CA PRO A 277 -0.69 31.81 2.31
C PRO A 277 -1.30 30.85 1.27
N THR A 278 -1.05 29.55 1.41
CA THR A 278 -1.61 28.51 0.56
C THR A 278 -2.09 27.35 1.43
N LEU A 279 -3.29 26.86 1.12
CA LEU A 279 -3.86 25.68 1.77
C LEU A 279 -3.34 24.42 1.06
N PRO A 280 -3.05 23.34 1.81
CA PRO A 280 -2.51 22.13 1.22
C PRO A 280 -3.57 21.42 0.36
N GLN A 281 -3.11 20.94 -0.79
CA GLN A 281 -3.89 20.17 -1.74
C GLN A 281 -2.99 19.14 -2.42
N HIS A 282 -3.54 17.99 -2.77
CA HIS A 282 -2.82 16.94 -3.48
C HIS A 282 -3.79 16.03 -4.22
N ALA A 283 -3.30 15.38 -5.28
CA ALA A 283 -4.05 14.39 -6.04
C ALA A 283 -3.17 13.17 -6.33
N THR A 284 -3.76 11.99 -6.23
CA THR A 284 -3.13 10.71 -6.53
C THR A 284 -4.15 9.74 -7.15
N SER A 285 -3.72 8.56 -7.56
CA SER A 285 -4.60 7.57 -8.17
C SER A 285 -4.31 6.17 -7.66
N MET A 286 -5.36 5.37 -7.47
CA MET A 286 -5.29 3.97 -7.04
C MET A 286 -5.81 3.07 -8.14
N GLY A 287 -4.96 2.16 -8.58
CA GLY A 287 -5.22 1.24 -9.69
C GLY A 287 -5.59 -0.16 -9.22
N THR A 288 -6.59 -0.74 -9.86
CA THR A 288 -6.85 -2.19 -9.82
C THR A 288 -6.43 -2.80 -11.15
N LEU A 289 -5.49 -3.76 -11.11
CA LEU A 289 -4.99 -4.44 -12.30
C LEU A 289 -5.87 -5.65 -12.64
N VAL A 290 -6.46 -5.67 -13.83
CA VAL A 290 -7.21 -6.82 -14.34
C VAL A 290 -6.33 -7.55 -15.33
N LEU A 291 -5.99 -8.80 -14.99
CA LEU A 291 -5.19 -9.70 -15.79
C LEU A 291 -6.05 -10.83 -16.35
N TRP A 292 -5.65 -11.34 -17.50
CA TRP A 292 -6.11 -12.63 -17.97
C TRP A 292 -5.11 -13.70 -17.54
N GLY A 293 -5.59 -14.68 -16.78
CA GLY A 293 -4.90 -15.94 -16.60
C GLY A 293 -4.81 -16.58 -17.97
N THR A 294 -3.59 -16.76 -18.48
CA THR A 294 -3.37 -17.61 -19.63
C THR A 294 -4.02 -18.96 -19.30
N PRO A 295 -4.88 -19.53 -20.17
CA PRO A 295 -5.16 -20.95 -20.03
C PRO A 295 -3.80 -21.62 -19.98
N ASP A 296 -3.60 -22.58 -19.08
CA ASP A 296 -2.42 -23.43 -19.10
C ASP A 296 -2.13 -23.75 -20.56
N VAL A 297 -1.07 -23.16 -21.09
CA VAL A 297 -0.50 -23.58 -22.37
C VAL A 297 0.12 -24.92 -22.06
N SER A 298 -0.76 -25.90 -21.87
CA SER A 298 -0.54 -27.27 -22.25
C SER A 298 -0.24 -27.14 -23.74
N PHE A 299 1.03 -26.90 -24.07
CA PHE A 299 1.52 -27.24 -25.39
C PHE A 299 1.23 -28.73 -25.49
N ALA A 300 0.08 -29.08 -26.07
CA ALA A 300 -0.21 -30.43 -26.48
C ALA A 300 0.86 -30.70 -27.54
N VAL A 301 1.99 -31.26 -27.10
CA VAL A 301 3.11 -31.59 -27.96
C VAL A 301 2.51 -32.48 -29.04
N PRO A 302 2.54 -32.07 -30.32
CA PRO A 302 1.89 -32.85 -31.35
C PRO A 302 2.42 -34.28 -31.32
N LEU A 303 1.52 -35.27 -31.40
CA LEU A 303 1.88 -36.69 -31.32
C LEU A 303 3.01 -37.07 -32.29
N TRP A 304 3.09 -36.42 -33.45
CA TRP A 304 4.17 -36.66 -34.42
C TRP A 304 5.56 -36.30 -33.87
N VAL A 305 5.68 -35.28 -33.02
CA VAL A 305 6.96 -34.91 -32.37
C VAL A 305 7.38 -35.97 -31.35
N ILE A 306 6.41 -36.55 -30.63
CA ILE A 306 6.66 -37.65 -29.70
C ILE A 306 7.11 -38.91 -30.47
N ILE A 307 6.40 -39.26 -31.55
CA ILE A 307 6.75 -40.39 -32.42
C ILE A 307 8.14 -40.19 -33.03
N LEU A 308 8.44 -38.99 -33.51
CA LEU A 308 9.76 -38.66 -34.07
C LEU A 308 10.87 -38.80 -33.02
N ALA A 309 10.65 -38.32 -31.80
CA ALA A 309 11.61 -38.45 -30.71
C ALA A 309 11.87 -39.93 -30.35
N ILE A 310 10.84 -40.77 -30.33
CA ILE A 310 10.96 -42.22 -30.07
C ILE A 310 11.77 -42.88 -31.19
N LEU A 311 11.46 -42.60 -32.46
CA LEU A 311 12.20 -43.17 -33.60
C LEU A 311 13.68 -42.78 -33.57
N LEU A 312 13.97 -41.51 -33.30
CA LEU A 312 15.34 -41.01 -33.22
C LEU A 312 16.09 -41.60 -32.02
N GLY A 313 15.41 -41.74 -30.88
CA GLY A 313 15.94 -42.42 -29.69
C GLY A 313 16.25 -43.90 -29.93
N LEU A 314 15.36 -44.64 -30.58
CA LEU A 314 15.58 -46.05 -30.94
C LEU A 314 16.73 -46.21 -31.94
N LEU A 315 16.86 -45.30 -32.90
CA LEU A 315 17.96 -45.31 -33.87
C LEU A 315 19.31 -45.10 -33.17
N VAL A 316 19.39 -44.14 -32.25
CA VAL A 316 20.60 -43.91 -31.44
C VAL A 316 20.90 -45.12 -30.55
N LEU A 317 19.88 -45.71 -29.91
CA LEU A 317 20.04 -46.91 -29.09
C LEU A 317 20.60 -48.08 -29.93
N ALA A 318 20.06 -48.30 -31.12
CA ALA A 318 20.53 -49.35 -32.03
C ALA A 318 22.00 -49.12 -32.42
N MET A 319 22.38 -47.90 -32.78
CA MET A 319 23.77 -47.53 -33.07
C MET A 319 24.70 -47.78 -31.88
N LEU A 320 24.28 -47.45 -30.65
CA LEU A 320 25.06 -47.71 -29.44
C LEU A 320 25.19 -49.20 -29.14
N THR A 321 24.13 -50.00 -29.31
CA THR A 321 24.21 -51.45 -29.13
C THR A 321 25.16 -52.10 -30.15
N LEU A 322 25.14 -51.65 -31.40
CA LEU A 322 26.07 -52.11 -32.42
C LEU A 322 27.52 -51.70 -32.11
N ALA A 323 27.73 -50.47 -31.62
CA ALA A 323 29.05 -50.03 -31.18
C ALA A 323 29.55 -50.86 -29.99
N MET A 324 28.73 -51.07 -28.97
CA MET A 324 29.08 -51.91 -27.81
C MET A 324 29.32 -53.37 -28.20
N TRP A 325 28.54 -53.90 -29.16
CA TRP A 325 28.76 -55.23 -29.71
C TRP A 325 30.08 -55.32 -30.47
N LYS A 326 30.40 -54.33 -31.34
CA LYS A 326 31.69 -54.28 -32.05
C LYS A 326 32.89 -54.02 -31.13
N CYS A 327 32.69 -53.34 -30.01
CA CYS A 327 33.70 -53.13 -28.98
C CYS A 327 33.83 -54.32 -28.01
N GLY A 328 33.15 -55.45 -28.26
CA GLY A 328 33.35 -56.69 -27.50
C GLY A 328 32.74 -56.70 -26.09
N PHE A 329 31.84 -55.75 -25.77
CA PHE A 329 31.27 -55.63 -24.42
C PHE A 329 30.35 -56.81 -24.04
N PHE A 330 29.77 -57.51 -25.03
CA PHE A 330 28.86 -58.64 -24.80
C PHE A 330 29.55 -60.02 -24.79
N ASP A 331 30.86 -60.10 -25.08
CA ASP A 331 31.61 -61.35 -24.97
C ASP A 331 32.09 -61.54 -23.53
N ARG A 332 31.24 -62.16 -22.70
CA ARG A 332 31.68 -62.71 -21.41
C ARG A 332 32.12 -64.16 -21.58
N ALA A 333 33.38 -64.41 -21.23
CA ALA A 333 33.95 -65.74 -21.06
C ALA A 333 33.20 -66.51 -19.96
N ARG A 334 32.68 -67.69 -20.28
CA ARG A 334 32.17 -68.65 -19.28
C ARG A 334 33.37 -69.39 -18.68
N PRO A 335 33.48 -69.55 -17.35
CA PRO A 335 34.48 -70.43 -16.74
C PRO A 335 34.22 -71.89 -17.14
N PRO A 336 35.27 -72.72 -17.33
CA PRO A 336 35.12 -74.13 -17.68
C PRO A 336 34.59 -74.92 -16.48
N ALA A 337 33.52 -75.68 -16.68
CA ALA A 337 33.11 -76.75 -15.81
C ALA A 337 33.51 -78.06 -16.51
N ASP A 338 34.65 -78.61 -16.13
CA ASP A 338 34.99 -80.00 -16.42
C ASP A 338 34.24 -80.92 -15.44
N ASP A 339 33.93 -82.09 -15.96
CA ASP A 339 33.00 -83.11 -15.47
C ASP A 339 33.35 -83.76 -14.11
N ASP A 340 32.33 -84.44 -13.56
CA ASP A 340 32.32 -85.43 -12.47
C ASP A 340 32.49 -84.93 -11.02
N VAL A 341 31.37 -84.88 -10.28
CA VAL A 341 30.98 -85.92 -9.31
C VAL A 341 29.56 -85.63 -8.77
N SER A 342 28.74 -86.69 -8.81
CA SER A 342 27.47 -86.96 -8.12
C SER A 342 27.29 -86.33 -6.74
N ASP A 343 26.08 -85.83 -6.43
CA ASP A 343 25.23 -86.44 -5.39
C ASP A 343 23.77 -85.89 -5.40
N GLN A 344 22.90 -86.80 -5.85
CA GLN A 344 21.58 -87.17 -5.34
C GLN A 344 20.89 -86.29 -4.27
N GLU A 345 19.66 -85.85 -4.57
CA GLU A 345 18.47 -86.22 -3.77
C GLU A 345 17.19 -86.04 -4.60
N GLN A 346 16.54 -87.17 -4.90
CA GLN A 346 15.15 -87.29 -5.32
C GLN A 346 14.25 -87.40 -4.08
N LEU A 347 12.98 -87.01 -4.22
CA LEU A 347 11.75 -87.61 -3.66
C LEU A 347 10.61 -86.62 -3.97
N THR A 348 9.42 -86.94 -4.49
CA THR A 348 8.82 -88.07 -5.20
C THR A 348 7.45 -87.55 -5.69
N SER A 349 6.92 -88.18 -6.74
CA SER A 349 5.51 -88.18 -7.16
C SER A 349 4.57 -88.60 -6.00
N ASP A 350 3.26 -88.35 -5.98
CA ASP A 350 2.28 -88.30 -7.06
C ASP A 350 0.92 -87.81 -6.49
N GLN A 351 -0.04 -87.65 -7.39
CA GLN A 351 -1.48 -87.89 -7.21
C GLN A 351 -2.48 -86.73 -7.22
N THR A 352 -3.39 -86.90 -8.17
CA THR A 352 -4.52 -86.12 -8.68
C THR A 352 -5.80 -86.24 -7.84
N GLY A 353 -6.74 -85.33 -8.11
CA GLY A 353 -8.18 -85.49 -7.92
C GLY A 353 -8.83 -84.15 -7.54
N ASP A 354 -10.03 -83.78 -7.95
CA ASP A 354 -10.99 -84.13 -9.01
C ASP A 354 -12.17 -83.16 -8.75
N ALA A 355 -12.99 -82.89 -9.78
CA ALA A 355 -14.35 -82.33 -9.70
C ALA A 355 -14.56 -80.88 -9.19
#